data_AF-A0A2N2TQ44-F1
#
_entry.id   AF-A0A2N2TQ44-F1
#
_cell.length_a   1.000
_cell.length_b   1.000
_cell.length_c   1.000
_cell.angle_alpha   90.00
_cell.angle_beta   90.00
_cell.angle_gamma   90.00
#
_symmetry.space_group_name_H-M   'P 1'
#
loop_
_entity.id
_entity.type
_entity.pdbx_description
1 polymer ?
#
loop_
_entity_poly.entity_id
_entity_poly.type
_entity_poly.pdbx_seq_one_letter_code
_entity_poly.pdbx_strand_id
1 'polypeptide(L)'
;IQNKIHPGDASDKNLYDLPPEEEAMVPKVCHSLDMALDELDKDREFLTRGGVFTNDMIDAYIELKMEDVTKFRMTTHPAEFAMYYSL
;
A
#
# COMPACT_ATOMS: atom_id res chain seq x y z
N ILE A 1 3.48 15.54 -13.96
CA ILE A 1 4.23 16.49 -14.82
C ILE A 1 4.22 16.08 -16.31
N GLN A 2 4.76 14.93 -16.75
CA GLN A 2 4.65 14.51 -18.16
C GLN A 2 3.20 14.20 -18.60
N ASN A 3 2.47 13.42 -17.79
CA ASN A 3 1.10 12.98 -18.12
C ASN A 3 0.01 14.00 -17.76
N LYS A 4 0.37 15.18 -17.22
CA LYS A 4 -0.55 16.27 -16.83
C LYS A 4 -1.79 15.80 -16.06
N ILE A 5 -1.64 14.80 -15.19
CA ILE A 5 -2.73 14.27 -14.35
C ILE A 5 -3.22 15.37 -13.42
N HIS A 6 -4.52 15.65 -13.48
CA HIS A 6 -5.17 16.62 -12.59
C HIS A 6 -5.36 15.95 -11.21
N PRO A 7 -4.89 16.56 -10.11
CA PRO A 7 -4.96 15.95 -8.77
C PRO A 7 -6.39 15.86 -8.21
N GLY A 8 -7.35 16.50 -8.87
CA GLY A 8 -8.70 16.73 -8.34
C GLY A 8 -8.79 18.09 -7.65
N ASP A 9 -9.95 18.40 -7.12
CA ASP A 9 -10.18 19.63 -6.36
C ASP A 9 -9.59 19.49 -4.96
N ALA A 10 -9.04 20.59 -4.43
CA ALA A 10 -8.52 20.60 -3.07
C ALA A 10 -9.67 20.39 -2.06
N SER A 11 -9.44 19.55 -1.06
CA SER A 11 -10.38 19.38 0.04
C SER A 11 -9.99 20.30 1.19
N ASP A 12 -10.93 21.16 1.61
CA ASP A 12 -10.81 22.01 2.80
C ASP A 12 -11.42 21.34 4.06
N LYS A 13 -11.88 20.08 3.94
CA LYS A 13 -12.55 19.35 5.02
C LYS A 13 -11.55 18.56 5.87
N ASN A 14 -11.82 18.42 7.17
CA ASN A 14 -11.05 17.55 8.05
C ASN A 14 -11.30 16.07 7.70
N LEU A 15 -10.26 15.38 7.23
CA LEU A 15 -10.34 13.99 6.74
C LEU A 15 -10.80 12.97 7.78
N TYR A 16 -10.65 13.28 9.08
CA TYR A 16 -11.04 12.38 10.17
C TYR A 16 -12.51 12.51 10.59
N ASP A 17 -13.17 13.60 10.20
CA ASP A 17 -14.56 13.92 10.59
C ASP A 17 -15.54 13.81 9.42
N LEU A 18 -15.13 13.20 8.30
CA LEU A 18 -15.96 13.06 7.12
C LEU A 18 -17.10 12.07 7.38
N PRO A 19 -18.33 12.36 6.92
CA PRO A 19 -19.39 11.36 6.84
C PRO A 19 -18.93 10.16 5.97
N PRO A 20 -19.34 8.92 6.27
CA PRO A 20 -18.90 7.73 5.54
C PRO A 20 -19.12 7.80 4.03
N GLU A 21 -20.19 8.46 3.58
CA GLU A 21 -20.53 8.66 2.17
C GLU A 21 -19.48 9.54 1.46
N GLU A 22 -18.97 10.57 2.13
CA GLU A 22 -17.94 11.45 1.58
C GLU A 22 -16.55 10.81 1.70
N GLU A 23 -16.26 10.10 2.80
CA GLU A 23 -15.00 9.39 3.02
C GLU A 23 -14.77 8.30 1.96
N ALA A 24 -15.84 7.64 1.50
CA ALA A 24 -15.78 6.62 0.45
C ALA A 24 -15.34 7.19 -0.91
N MET A 25 -15.49 8.49 -1.15
CA MET A 25 -15.05 9.16 -2.38
C MET A 25 -13.57 9.56 -2.35
N VAL A 26 -12.93 9.51 -1.17
CA VAL A 26 -11.53 9.88 -1.00
C VAL A 26 -10.64 8.69 -1.35
N PRO A 27 -9.71 8.81 -2.31
CA PRO A 27 -8.72 7.78 -2.58
C PRO A 27 -7.88 7.50 -1.33
N LYS A 28 -7.70 6.21 -0.98
CA LYS A 28 -6.97 5.77 0.21
C LYS A 28 -5.61 5.17 -0.17
N VAL A 29 -4.68 5.23 0.77
CA VAL A 29 -3.39 4.53 0.65
C VAL A 29 -3.58 3.02 0.85
N CYS A 30 -2.58 2.23 0.41
CA CYS A 30 -2.55 0.80 0.67
C CYS A 30 -2.64 0.51 2.17
N HIS A 31 -3.50 -0.43 2.57
CA HIS A 31 -3.74 -0.74 3.98
C HIS A 31 -2.68 -1.68 4.58
N SER A 32 -1.85 -2.30 3.74
CA SER A 32 -0.82 -3.24 4.16
C SER A 32 0.37 -3.22 3.20
N LEU A 33 1.50 -3.74 3.67
CA LEU A 33 2.73 -3.79 2.88
C LEU A 33 2.57 -4.68 1.64
N ASP A 34 1.92 -5.85 1.76
CA ASP A 34 1.70 -6.75 0.62
C ASP A 34 0.83 -6.09 -0.47
N MET A 35 -0.21 -5.34 -0.09
CA MET A 35 -1.01 -4.59 -1.05
C MET A 35 -0.15 -3.54 -1.78
N ALA A 36 0.74 -2.86 -1.05
CA ALA A 36 1.65 -1.88 -1.67
C ALA A 36 2.66 -2.54 -2.61
N LEU A 37 3.14 -3.75 -2.29
CA LEU A 37 4.03 -4.53 -3.17
C LEU A 37 3.28 -5.00 -4.42
N ASP A 38 2.04 -5.44 -4.29
CA ASP A 38 1.19 -5.85 -5.42
C ASP A 38 0.89 -4.66 -6.36
N GLU A 39 0.58 -3.48 -5.82
CA GLU A 39 0.35 -2.28 -6.63
C GLU A 39 1.64 -1.76 -7.27
N LEU A 40 2.79 -1.87 -6.57
CA LEU A 40 4.10 -1.61 -7.17
C LEU A 40 4.36 -2.54 -8.36
N ASP A 41 4.06 -3.84 -8.24
CA ASP A 41 4.22 -4.83 -9.30
C ASP A 41 3.39 -4.48 -10.55
N LYS A 42 2.14 -4.05 -10.33
CA LYS A 42 1.17 -3.69 -11.39
C LYS A 42 1.47 -2.36 -12.07
N ASP A 43 1.93 -1.34 -11.32
CA ASP A 43 2.14 0.04 -11.82
C ASP A 43 3.59 0.51 -11.72
N ARG A 44 4.56 -0.34 -12.09
CA ARG A 44 5.99 0.04 -12.05
C ARG A 44 6.46 0.89 -13.23
N GLU A 45 5.64 1.10 -14.26
CA GLU A 45 6.07 1.72 -15.51
C GLU A 45 6.60 3.16 -15.29
N PHE A 46 5.97 3.91 -14.37
CA PHE A 46 6.43 5.27 -14.08
C PHE A 46 7.83 5.32 -13.46
N LEU A 47 8.30 4.22 -12.85
CA LEU A 47 9.63 4.09 -12.25
C LEU A 47 10.68 3.62 -13.27
N THR A 48 10.29 2.77 -14.21
CA THR A 48 11.23 2.19 -15.19
C THR A 48 11.51 3.11 -16.37
N ARG A 49 10.65 4.12 -16.61
CA ARG A 49 10.88 5.15 -17.64
C ARG A 49 12.23 5.85 -17.44
N GLY A 50 13.02 5.87 -18.52
CA GLY A 50 14.36 6.47 -18.52
C GLY A 50 15.44 5.59 -17.89
N GLY A 51 15.13 4.34 -17.52
CA GLY A 51 16.10 3.37 -16.99
C GLY A 51 16.60 3.70 -15.58
N VAL A 52 15.84 4.50 -14.81
CA VAL A 52 16.18 4.83 -13.42
C VAL A 52 16.07 3.61 -12.52
N PHE A 53 15.00 2.83 -12.72
CA PHE A 53 14.79 1.52 -12.12
C PHE A 53 14.72 0.46 -13.23
N THR A 54 15.23 -0.73 -12.95
CA THR A 54 15.08 -1.91 -13.82
C THR A 54 14.00 -2.84 -13.26
N ASN A 55 13.40 -3.66 -14.12
CA ASN A 55 12.45 -4.69 -13.66
C ASN A 55 13.11 -5.63 -12.66
N ASP A 56 14.31 -6.13 -12.95
CA ASP A 56 15.07 -7.02 -12.06
C ASP A 56 15.27 -6.42 -10.66
N MET A 57 15.54 -5.11 -10.55
CA MET A 57 15.69 -4.44 -9.25
C MET A 57 14.36 -4.42 -8.49
N ILE A 58 13.26 -4.11 -9.18
CA ILE A 58 11.93 -4.03 -8.57
C ILE A 58 11.46 -5.42 -8.15
N ASP A 59 11.68 -6.43 -8.99
CA ASP A 59 11.34 -7.84 -8.69
C ASP A 59 12.10 -8.32 -7.45
N ALA A 60 13.43 -8.09 -7.40
CA ALA A 60 14.24 -8.45 -6.24
C ALA A 60 13.81 -7.71 -4.96
N TYR A 61 13.39 -6.44 -5.08
CA TYR A 61 12.89 -5.68 -3.94
C TYR A 61 11.56 -6.25 -3.42
N ILE A 62 10.64 -6.59 -4.32
CA ILE A 62 9.35 -7.21 -3.98
C ILE A 62 9.58 -8.55 -3.28
N GLU A 63 10.43 -9.41 -3.84
CA GLU A 63 10.77 -10.71 -3.26
C GLU A 63 11.31 -10.56 -1.84
N LEU A 64 12.32 -9.70 -1.66
CA LEU A 64 12.93 -9.45 -0.35
C LEU A 64 11.90 -8.93 0.68
N LYS A 65 10.96 -8.09 0.27
CA LYS A 65 9.94 -7.55 1.18
C LYS A 65 8.80 -8.54 1.45
N MET A 66 8.52 -9.44 0.52
CA MET A 66 7.57 -10.53 0.73
C MET A 66 8.07 -11.53 1.77
N GLU A 67 9.38 -11.69 1.95
CA GLU A 67 9.93 -12.46 3.08
C GLU A 67 9.54 -11.84 4.43
N ASP A 68 9.67 -10.51 4.57
CA ASP A 68 9.27 -9.78 5.79
C ASP A 68 7.77 -9.95 6.07
N VAL A 69 6.94 -9.79 5.04
CA VAL A 69 5.48 -10.00 5.10
C VAL A 69 5.16 -11.43 5.56
N THR A 70 5.79 -12.42 4.94
CA THR A 70 5.55 -13.84 5.23
C THR A 70 5.91 -14.16 6.66
N LYS A 71 7.09 -13.72 7.12
CA LYS A 71 7.54 -13.90 8.50
C LYS A 71 6.55 -13.32 9.50
N PHE A 72 6.06 -12.09 9.27
CA PHE A 72 5.09 -11.46 10.15
C PHE A 72 3.77 -12.25 10.18
N ARG A 73 3.24 -12.65 9.02
CA ARG A 73 1.98 -13.42 8.91
C ARG A 73 2.03 -14.78 9.58
N MET A 74 3.19 -15.43 9.55
CA MET A 74 3.39 -16.76 10.15
C MET A 74 3.71 -16.70 11.65
N THR A 75 3.91 -15.51 12.22
CA THR A 75 4.24 -15.35 13.64
C THR A 75 2.99 -14.97 14.42
N THR A 76 2.64 -15.77 15.43
CA THR A 76 1.53 -15.44 16.33
C THR A 76 1.77 -14.12 17.05
N HIS A 77 0.84 -13.17 16.91
CA HIS A 77 0.91 -11.89 17.59
C HIS A 77 0.42 -12.02 19.05
N PRO A 78 1.04 -11.38 20.06
CA PRO A 78 0.58 -11.45 21.45
C PRO A 78 -0.89 -11.04 21.65
N ALA A 79 -1.42 -10.14 20.81
CA ALA A 79 -2.84 -9.78 20.83
C ALA A 79 -3.76 -10.96 20.50
N GLU A 80 -3.33 -11.91 19.65
CA GLU A 80 -4.11 -13.12 19.34
C GLU A 80 -4.28 -14.00 20.58
N PHE A 81 -3.29 -14.07 21.47
CA PHE A 81 -3.46 -14.75 22.76
C PHE A 81 -4.52 -14.06 23.61
N ALA A 82 -4.50 -12.72 23.70
CA ALA A 82 -5.54 -11.99 24.43
C ALA A 82 -6.93 -12.20 23.84
N MET A 83 -7.04 -12.34 22.52
CA MET A 83 -8.30 -12.57 21.82
C MET A 83 -8.81 -14.01 21.94
N TYR A 84 -7.93 -15.00 21.83
CA TYR A 84 -8.32 -16.39 21.54
C TYR A 84 -7.87 -17.43 22.58
N TYR A 85 -7.04 -17.09 23.57
CA TYR A 85 -6.46 -18.09 24.49
C TYR A 85 -7.49 -18.82 25.37
N SER A 86 -8.60 -18.16 25.72
CA SER A 86 -9.66 -18.72 26.58
C SER A 86 -11.00 -18.88 25.87
N LEU A 87 -10.98 -18.86 24.53
CA LEU A 87 -12.17 -19.08 23.70
C LEU A 87 -12.59 -20.56 23.69
#